data_AF-A0AAE0ARB7-F1
#
_entry.id   AF-A0AAE0ARB7-F1
#
_cell.length_a   1.000
_cell.length_b   1.000
_cell.length_c   1.000
_cell.angle_alpha   90.00
_cell.angle_beta   90.00
_cell.angle_gamma   90.00
#
_symmetry.space_group_name_H-M   'P 1'
#
loop_
_entity.id
_entity.type
_entity.pdbx_description
1 polymer ?
#
loop_
_entity_poly.entity_id
_entity_poly.type
_entity_poly.pdbx_seq_one_letter_code
_entity_poly.pdbx_strand_id
1 'polypeptide(L)'
;MQTELIKDDKKISEQVDERGANIQTDNKKILEQVEEIGKKFDRDGVVSNQVEFDGPCLVPDPQEITPGLDAPLKELRTELVKDEGMQVIVVSAPGGAGKTTLVKKLCADNEIKGTNLHYLLYL
;
A
#
# COMPACT_ATOMS: atom_id res chain seq x y z
N MET A 1 -33.81 -35.43 49.11
CA MET A 1 -32.37 -35.10 49.15
C MET A 1 -31.55 -35.87 48.10
N GLN A 2 -31.36 -37.20 48.17
CA GLN A 2 -30.53 -37.90 47.16
C GLN A 2 -31.10 -37.88 45.72
N THR A 3 -32.43 -37.84 45.58
CA THR A 3 -33.12 -37.84 44.27
C THR A 3 -33.09 -36.51 43.52
N GLU A 4 -32.74 -35.40 44.18
CA GLU A 4 -32.60 -34.09 43.55
C GLU A 4 -31.22 -33.94 42.92
N LEU A 5 -30.16 -34.33 43.64
CA LEU A 5 -28.78 -34.34 43.14
C LEU A 5 -28.62 -35.12 41.82
N ILE A 6 -29.25 -36.31 41.73
CA ILE A 6 -29.20 -37.15 40.52
C ILE A 6 -29.88 -36.47 39.31
N LYS A 7 -30.91 -35.64 39.55
CA LYS A 7 -31.59 -34.89 38.47
C LYS A 7 -30.72 -33.73 37.97
N ASP A 8 -30.02 -33.06 38.88
CA ASP A 8 -29.14 -31.95 38.53
C ASP A 8 -27.93 -32.43 37.73
N ASP A 9 -27.31 -33.55 38.12
CA ASP A 9 -26.19 -34.14 37.37
C ASP A 9 -26.61 -34.57 35.94
N LYS A 10 -27.79 -35.18 35.79
CA LYS A 10 -28.34 -35.55 34.47
C LYS A 10 -28.56 -34.32 33.59
N LYS A 11 -29.12 -33.25 34.17
CA LYS A 11 -29.36 -31.98 33.48
C LYS A 11 -28.07 -31.25 33.11
N ILE A 12 -27.02 -31.40 33.91
CA ILE A 12 -25.69 -30.87 33.60
C ILE A 12 -25.09 -31.65 32.42
N SER A 13 -25.17 -32.98 32.42
CA SER A 13 -24.67 -33.81 31.31
C SER A 13 -25.33 -33.43 29.97
N GLU A 14 -26.67 -33.33 29.94
CA GLU A 14 -27.42 -32.97 28.74
C GLU A 14 -27.01 -31.58 28.21
N GLN A 15 -26.87 -30.59 29.10
CA GLN A 15 -26.41 -29.25 28.71
C GLN A 15 -24.96 -29.23 28.20
N VAL A 16 -24.09 -30.07 28.76
CA VAL A 16 -22.70 -30.20 28.30
C VAL A 16 -22.66 -30.79 26.89
N ASP A 17 -23.47 -31.81 26.62
CA ASP A 17 -23.58 -32.45 25.30
C ASP A 17 -24.15 -31.47 24.25
N GLU A 18 -25.23 -30.75 24.58
CA GLU A 18 -25.82 -29.74 23.71
C GLU A 18 -24.84 -28.59 23.41
N ARG A 19 -24.11 -28.11 24.43
CA ARG A 19 -23.05 -27.10 24.23
C ARG A 19 -21.93 -27.63 23.34
N GLY A 20 -21.51 -28.88 23.53
CA GLY A 20 -20.50 -29.52 22.68
C GLY A 20 -20.93 -29.57 21.20
N ALA A 21 -22.17 -29.95 20.92
CA ALA A 21 -22.73 -29.99 19.57
C ALA A 21 -22.80 -28.60 18.91
N ASN A 22 -23.20 -27.58 19.68
CA ASN A 22 -23.25 -26.19 19.21
C ASN A 22 -21.85 -25.65 18.90
N ILE A 23 -20.87 -25.88 19.79
CA ILE A 23 -19.47 -25.47 19.58
C ILE A 23 -18.89 -26.13 18.32
N GLN A 24 -19.17 -27.42 18.10
CA GLN A 24 -18.70 -28.13 16.91
C GLN A 24 -19.29 -27.54 15.62
N THR A 25 -20.57 -27.18 15.66
CA THR A 25 -21.27 -26.54 14.54
C THR A 25 -20.72 -25.13 14.25
N ASP A 26 -20.49 -24.34 15.30
CA ASP A 26 -19.97 -22.98 15.18
C ASP A 26 -18.52 -22.98 14.67
N ASN A 27 -17.67 -23.87 15.19
CA ASN A 27 -16.30 -24.03 14.70
C ASN A 27 -16.25 -24.39 13.22
N LYS A 28 -17.17 -25.24 12.74
CA LYS A 28 -17.27 -25.58 11.32
C LYS A 28 -17.61 -24.34 10.47
N LYS A 29 -18.61 -23.56 10.89
CA LYS A 29 -19.01 -22.32 10.19
C LYS A 29 -17.89 -21.27 10.18
N ILE A 30 -17.18 -21.11 11.30
CA ILE A 30 -16.05 -20.20 11.41
C ILE A 30 -14.95 -20.62 10.44
N LEU A 31 -14.62 -21.91 10.38
CA LEU A 31 -13.59 -22.42 9.47
C LEU A 31 -13.95 -22.17 8.00
N GLU A 32 -15.20 -22.42 7.61
CA GLU A 32 -15.71 -22.13 6.26
C GLU A 32 -15.60 -20.64 5.91
N GLN A 33 -15.96 -19.74 6.84
CA GLN A 33 -15.85 -18.29 6.64
C GLN A 33 -14.40 -17.81 6.57
N VAL A 34 -13.49 -18.36 7.39
CA VAL A 34 -12.06 -18.02 7.37
C VAL A 34 -11.41 -18.46 6.06
N GLU A 35 -11.78 -19.62 5.53
CA GLU A 35 -11.31 -20.09 4.21
C GLU A 35 -11.83 -19.18 3.07
N GLU A 36 -13.08 -18.72 3.14
CA GLU A 36 -13.63 -17.76 2.18
C GLU A 36 -12.90 -16.41 2.23
N ILE A 37 -12.56 -15.92 3.43
CA ILE A 37 -11.78 -14.68 3.61
C ILE A 37 -10.40 -14.82 2.95
N GLY A 38 -9.72 -15.97 3.15
CA GLY A 38 -8.45 -16.25 2.48
C GLY A 38 -8.55 -16.18 0.95
N LYS A 39 -9.58 -16.81 0.37
CA LYS A 39 -9.83 -16.80 -1.08
C LYS A 39 -10.15 -15.42 -1.65
N LYS A 40 -10.71 -14.51 -0.84
CA LYS A 40 -10.93 -13.10 -1.23
C LYS A 40 -9.64 -12.29 -1.13
N PHE A 41 -8.77 -12.58 -0.16
CA PHE A 41 -7.48 -11.92 -0.06
C PHE A 41 -6.56 -12.24 -1.24
N ASP A 42 -6.66 -13.45 -1.80
CA ASP A 42 -5.91 -13.84 -3.01
C ASP A 42 -6.44 -13.18 -4.30
N ARG A 43 -7.69 -12.69 -4.32
CA ARG A 43 -8.30 -12.05 -5.51
C ARG A 43 -8.40 -10.53 -5.42
N ASP A 44 -8.58 -9.98 -4.21
CA ASP A 44 -8.78 -8.55 -3.94
C ASP A 44 -7.72 -7.94 -3.02
N GLY A 45 -6.68 -8.70 -2.61
CA GLY A 45 -5.53 -8.18 -1.85
C GLY A 45 -4.70 -7.13 -2.59
N VAL A 46 -5.05 -6.87 -3.86
CA VAL A 46 -4.56 -5.75 -4.66
C VAL A 46 -5.75 -5.13 -5.41
N VAL A 47 -6.62 -4.40 -4.71
CA VAL A 47 -7.07 -3.11 -5.26
C VAL A 47 -5.90 -2.13 -5.08
N SER A 48 -4.79 -2.42 -5.77
CA SER A 48 -4.14 -1.31 -6.45
C SER A 48 -5.19 -0.81 -7.44
N ASN A 49 -5.23 0.49 -7.66
CA ASN A 49 -5.55 0.96 -8.99
C ASN A 49 -4.51 0.32 -9.92
N GLN A 50 -4.77 -0.92 -10.35
CA GLN A 50 -4.00 -1.62 -11.37
C GLN A 50 -4.37 -0.89 -12.66
N VAL A 51 -3.72 0.24 -12.86
CA VAL A 51 -3.11 0.44 -14.16
C VAL A 51 -2.20 -0.78 -14.29
N GLU A 52 -2.66 -1.79 -15.04
CA GLU A 52 -1.80 -2.83 -15.58
C GLU A 52 -0.61 -2.10 -16.19
N PHE A 53 0.49 -2.10 -15.45
CA PHE A 53 1.75 -1.57 -15.91
C PHE A 53 2.47 -2.74 -16.55
N ASP A 54 1.95 -3.11 -17.72
CA ASP A 54 2.51 -4.15 -18.57
C ASP A 54 3.84 -3.65 -19.11
N GLY A 55 4.91 -4.08 -18.42
CA GLY A 55 6.29 -3.77 -18.75
C GLY A 55 6.87 -2.61 -17.94
N PRO A 56 8.20 -2.43 -17.92
CA PRO A 56 8.74 -1.17 -17.43
C PRO A 56 8.07 -0.04 -18.23
N CYS A 57 7.38 0.92 -17.58
CA CYS A 57 7.09 2.19 -18.26
C CYS A 57 8.45 2.66 -18.70
N LEU A 58 8.66 2.57 -20.01
CA LEU A 58 9.42 3.55 -20.71
C LEU A 58 8.62 4.82 -20.49
N VAL A 59 8.93 5.51 -19.39
CA VAL A 59 8.38 6.82 -19.14
C VAL A 59 8.86 7.63 -20.33
N PRO A 60 7.93 8.13 -21.16
CA PRO A 60 8.28 8.87 -22.35
C PRO A 60 9.27 9.96 -21.98
N ASP A 61 10.17 10.28 -22.90
CA ASP A 61 11.02 11.44 -22.72
C ASP A 61 10.12 12.64 -22.45
N PRO A 62 10.45 13.49 -21.45
CA PRO A 62 9.62 14.63 -21.12
C PRO A 62 9.38 15.46 -22.37
N GLN A 63 8.10 15.78 -22.66
CA GLN A 63 7.78 16.72 -23.73
C GLN A 63 8.57 18.01 -23.51
N GLU A 64 9.17 18.57 -24.57
CA GLU A 64 9.95 19.83 -24.48
C GLU A 64 9.17 20.90 -23.72
N ILE A 65 7.86 20.97 -23.97
CA ILE A 65 6.95 21.90 -23.32
C ILE A 65 6.05 21.13 -22.36
N THR A 66 6.21 21.37 -21.06
CA THR A 66 5.27 20.88 -20.03
C THR A 66 4.82 22.10 -19.25
N PRO A 67 3.66 22.68 -19.59
CA PRO A 67 3.20 23.91 -18.95
C PRO A 67 3.00 23.69 -17.45
N GLY A 68 3.37 24.69 -16.65
CA GLY A 68 3.13 24.70 -15.20
C GLY A 68 4.23 24.09 -14.34
N LEU A 69 5.34 23.61 -14.93
CA LEU A 69 6.50 23.12 -14.18
C LEU A 69 7.68 24.11 -14.14
N ASP A 70 7.58 25.27 -14.80
CA ASP A 70 8.70 26.22 -14.91
C ASP A 70 9.14 26.79 -13.55
N ALA A 71 8.16 27.16 -12.71
CA ALA A 71 8.41 27.65 -11.36
C ALA A 71 9.10 26.60 -10.46
N PRO A 72 8.57 25.37 -10.31
CA PRO A 72 9.23 24.35 -9.49
C PRO A 72 10.58 23.90 -10.07
N LEU A 73 10.77 23.89 -11.40
CA LEU A 73 12.08 23.61 -11.99
C LEU A 73 13.12 24.68 -11.62
N LYS A 74 12.74 25.96 -11.70
CA LYS A 74 13.63 27.07 -11.33
C LYS A 74 14.02 27.04 -9.86
N GLU A 75 13.06 26.74 -8.98
CA GLU A 75 13.29 26.63 -7.54
C GLU A 75 14.30 25.52 -7.24
N LEU A 76 14.05 24.31 -7.75
CA LEU A 76 14.93 23.16 -7.54
C LEU A 76 16.32 23.39 -8.14
N ARG A 77 16.42 24.00 -9.32
CA ARG A 77 17.71 24.35 -9.93
C ARG A 77 18.49 25.34 -9.09
N THR A 78 17.83 26.37 -8.57
CA THR A 78 18.49 27.34 -7.70
C THR A 78 18.97 26.67 -6.42
N GLU A 79 18.20 25.75 -5.84
CA GLU A 79 18.60 25.02 -4.63
C GLU A 79 19.79 24.09 -4.88
N LEU A 80 19.86 23.47 -6.06
CA LEU A 80 20.93 22.56 -6.46
C LEU A 80 22.26 23.25 -6.73
N VAL A 81 22.23 24.48 -7.24
CA VAL A 81 23.43 25.23 -7.61
C VAL A 81 24.00 26.01 -6.42
N LYS A 82 23.24 26.18 -5.32
CA LYS A 82 23.70 26.90 -4.12
C LYS A 82 24.85 26.20 -3.39
N ASP A 83 24.84 24.87 -3.32
CA ASP A 83 25.81 24.10 -2.53
C ASP A 83 26.77 23.31 -3.43
N GLU A 84 28.07 23.54 -3.27
CA GLU A 84 29.13 22.76 -3.90
C GLU A 84 29.32 21.44 -3.12
N GLY A 85 28.46 20.45 -3.36
CA GLY A 85 28.51 19.16 -2.67
C GLY A 85 27.47 18.14 -3.11
N MET A 86 27.46 16.97 -2.46
CA MET A 86 26.42 15.96 -2.69
C MET A 86 25.14 16.41 -1.98
N GLN A 87 24.12 16.81 -2.76
CA GLN A 87 22.83 17.25 -2.25
C GLN A 87 21.76 16.17 -2.47
N VAL A 88 20.89 15.97 -1.48
CA VAL A 88 19.73 15.08 -1.56
C VAL A 88 18.46 15.91 -1.52
N ILE A 89 17.63 15.79 -2.56
CA ILE A 89 16.33 16.47 -2.63
C ILE A 89 15.21 15.42 -2.54
N VAL A 90 14.26 15.68 -1.65
CA VAL A 90 13.05 14.88 -1.48
C VAL A 90 11.88 15.59 -2.16
N VAL A 91 11.21 14.91 -3.09
CA VAL A 91 10.04 15.44 -3.78
C VAL A 91 8.82 14.63 -3.36
N SER A 92 7.93 15.23 -2.56
CA SER A 92 6.71 14.61 -2.01
C SER A 92 5.45 15.34 -2.48
N ALA A 93 4.44 14.57 -2.92
CA ALA A 93 3.13 15.07 -3.38
C ALA A 93 2.17 13.89 -3.53
N PRO A 94 0.86 14.10 -3.72
CA PRO A 94 -0.07 13.02 -4.08
C PRO A 94 0.29 12.32 -5.41
N GLY A 95 -0.33 11.16 -5.66
CA GLY A 95 -0.28 10.48 -6.95
C GLY A 95 -0.76 11.40 -8.09
N GLY A 96 -0.11 11.34 -9.25
CA GLY A 96 -0.50 12.15 -10.41
C GLY A 96 -0.04 13.62 -10.39
N ALA A 97 0.59 14.11 -9.33
CA ALA A 97 1.06 15.51 -9.23
C ALA A 97 2.26 15.87 -10.14
N GLY A 98 2.74 14.95 -10.97
CA GLY A 98 3.83 15.23 -11.92
C GLY A 98 5.25 15.15 -11.36
N LYS A 99 5.46 14.60 -10.16
CA LYS A 99 6.80 14.45 -9.52
C LYS A 99 7.84 13.82 -10.44
N THR A 100 7.49 12.69 -11.06
CA THR A 100 8.37 11.97 -11.99
C THR A 100 8.73 12.82 -13.21
N THR A 101 7.78 13.59 -13.73
CA THR A 101 7.99 14.50 -14.87
C THR A 101 8.91 15.65 -14.48
N LEU A 102 8.70 16.23 -13.29
CA LEU A 102 9.53 17.31 -12.75
C LEU A 102 10.99 16.87 -12.59
N VAL A 103 11.23 15.73 -11.93
CA VAL A 103 12.59 15.20 -11.71
C VAL A 103 13.26 14.84 -13.04
N LYS A 104 12.55 14.24 -14.00
CA LYS A 104 13.11 13.94 -15.32
C LYS A 104 13.58 15.19 -16.07
N LYS A 105 12.77 16.26 -16.08
CA LYS A 105 13.15 17.52 -16.71
C LYS A 105 14.36 18.16 -16.05
N LEU A 106 14.41 18.10 -14.72
CA LEU A 106 15.52 18.64 -13.94
C LEU A 106 16.84 17.89 -14.21
N CYS A 107 16.80 16.56 -14.35
CA CYS A 107 17.97 15.76 -14.72
C CYS A 107 18.46 16.01 -16.17
N ALA A 108 17.55 16.42 -17.06
CA ALA A 108 17.88 16.77 -18.43
C ALA A 108 18.41 18.22 -18.58
N ASP A 109 18.31 19.05 -17.53
CA ASP A 109 18.79 20.42 -17.53
C ASP A 109 20.32 20.45 -17.62
N ASN A 110 20.85 21.16 -18.62
CA ASN A 110 22.28 21.27 -18.87
C ASN A 110 23.04 21.94 -17.73
N GLU A 111 22.40 22.79 -16.93
CA GLU A 111 23.06 23.40 -15.76
C GLU A 111 23.22 22.43 -14.59
N ILE A 112 22.46 21.34 -14.59
CA ILE A 112 22.50 20.30 -13.55
C ILE A 112 23.23 19.06 -14.07
N LYS A 113 23.44 18.96 -15.38
CA LYS A 113 24.15 17.87 -16.04
C LYS A 113 25.63 17.87 -15.66
N GLY A 114 25.95 17.23 -14.54
CA GLY A 114 27.30 17.17 -13.97
C GLY A 114 27.34 17.15 -12.44
N THR A 115 26.26 17.51 -11.75
CA THR A 115 26.14 17.33 -10.31
C THR A 115 25.78 15.88 -9.96
N ASN A 116 26.45 15.31 -8.96
CA ASN A 116 26.13 13.98 -8.44
C ASN A 116 24.84 14.08 -7.63
N LEU A 117 23.73 13.79 -8.29
CA LEU A 117 22.41 14.14 -7.81
C LEU A 117 21.58 12.91 -7.49
N HIS A 118 21.17 12.81 -6.23
CA HIS A 118 20.34 11.72 -5.73
C HIS A 118 18.97 12.26 -5.33
N TYR A 119 17.93 11.76 -6.00
CA TYR A 119 16.54 12.10 -5.70
C TYR A 119 15.83 10.94 -5.04
N LEU A 120 15.04 11.25 -4.01
CA LEU A 120 14.06 10.34 -3.43
C LEU A 120 12.66 10.81 -3.82
N LEU A 121 11.94 9.97 -4.58
CA LEU A 121 10.52 10.17 -4.85
C LEU A 121 9.73 9.44 -3.76
N TYR A 122 8.96 10.19 -2.97
CA TYR A 122 8.00 9.63 -2.02
C TYR A 122 6.59 9.75 -2.63
N LEU A 123 5.92 8.61 -2.82
CA LEU A 123 4.58 8.51 -3.41
C LEU A 123 3.48 8.60 -2.35
#